data_AF-A0A7Y7PMA2-F1
#
_entry.id   AF-A0A7Y7PMA2-F1
#
_cell.length_a   1.000
_cell.length_b   1.000
_cell.length_c   1.000
_cell.angle_alpha   90.00
_cell.angle_beta   90.00
_cell.angle_gamma   90.00
#
_symmetry.space_group_name_H-M   'P 1'
#
loop_
_entity.id
_entity.type
_entity.pdbx_description
1 polymer ?
#
loop_
_entity_poly.entity_id
_entity_poly.type
_entity_poly.pdbx_seq_one_letter_code
_entity_poly.pdbx_strand_id
1 'polypeptide(L)'
;MNIASGDALFKGNCAQCHGIVEVIVGPALAGVRKRRPEKWLHAWVKNSSKLVASGDEYALKIYEQYDKQQMPSYNLSNEEISQILDYVESQEVRYVVSAIN
;
A
#
# COMPACT_ATOMS: atom_id res chain seq x y z
N MET A 1 -0.91 17.20 0.31
CA MET A 1 -1.07 16.43 -0.94
C MET A 1 0.08 16.77 -1.89
N ASN A 2 1.20 16.04 -1.80
CA ASN A 2 2.31 16.16 -2.74
C ASN A 2 2.44 14.86 -3.55
N ILE A 3 1.70 14.80 -4.66
CA ILE A 3 1.61 13.59 -5.50
C ILE A 3 2.95 13.28 -6.19
N ALA A 4 3.77 14.30 -6.50
CA ALA A 4 5.06 14.09 -7.15
C ALA A 4 6.06 13.41 -6.22
N SER A 5 6.12 13.83 -4.95
CA SER A 5 6.92 13.13 -3.94
C SER A 5 6.40 11.71 -3.68
N GLY A 6 5.08 11.53 -3.64
CA GLY A 6 4.44 10.22 -3.54
C GLY A 6 4.79 9.27 -4.69
N ASP A 7 4.81 9.75 -5.93
CA ASP A 7 5.18 8.98 -7.13
C ASP A 7 6.63 8.47 -7.04
N ALA A 8 7.57 9.35 -6.68
CA ALA A 8 8.98 8.97 -6.52
C ALA A 8 9.17 7.93 -5.42
N LEU A 9 8.52 8.12 -4.27
CA LEU A 9 8.56 7.18 -3.16
C LEU A 9 7.93 5.83 -3.55
N PHE A 10 6.79 5.84 -4.23
CA PHE A 10 6.10 4.63 -4.67
C PHE A 10 6.95 3.84 -5.68
N LYS A 11 7.51 4.50 -6.69
CA LYS A 11 8.38 3.87 -7.69
C LYS A 11 9.64 3.28 -7.08
N GLY A 12 10.25 3.98 -6.11
CA GLY A 12 11.46 3.52 -5.44
C GLY A 12 11.25 2.33 -4.50
N ASN A 13 10.07 2.22 -3.87
CA ASN A 13 9.87 1.32 -2.74
C ASN A 13 8.77 0.26 -2.94
N CYS A 14 7.77 0.51 -3.78
CA CYS A 14 6.50 -0.23 -3.79
C CYS A 14 6.14 -0.84 -5.16
N ALA A 15 6.48 -0.14 -6.25
CA ALA A 15 6.03 -0.49 -7.60
C ALA A 15 6.52 -1.86 -8.12
N GLN A 16 7.57 -2.42 -7.52
CA GLN A 16 8.07 -3.76 -7.86
C GLN A 16 7.10 -4.87 -7.44
N CYS A 17 6.32 -4.64 -6.38
CA CYS A 17 5.46 -5.66 -5.78
C CYS A 17 3.97 -5.31 -5.89
N HIS A 18 3.62 -4.04 -6.07
CA HIS A 18 2.25 -3.56 -6.03
C HIS A 18 1.85 -2.82 -7.29
N GLY A 19 0.72 -3.22 -7.85
CA GLY A 19 -0.02 -2.45 -8.83
C GLY A 19 -1.06 -1.55 -8.16
N ILE A 20 -1.56 -0.58 -8.92
CA ILE A 20 -2.68 0.25 -8.46
C ILE A 20 -3.96 -0.58 -8.48
N VAL A 21 -4.30 -1.20 -9.60
CA VAL A 21 -5.54 -2.00 -9.77
C VAL A 21 -5.29 -3.50 -9.95
N GLU A 22 -4.05 -3.88 -10.22
CA GLU A 22 -3.65 -5.25 -10.47
C GLU A 22 -2.88 -5.84 -9.28
N VAL A 23 -3.02 -7.14 -9.10
CA VAL A 23 -2.19 -7.93 -8.18
C VAL A 23 -0.91 -8.29 -8.92
N ILE A 24 0.25 -7.95 -8.35
CA ILE A 24 1.56 -8.30 -8.91
C ILE A 24 2.22 -9.37 -8.05
N VAL A 25 2.83 -8.96 -6.94
CA VAL A 25 3.31 -9.85 -5.87
C VAL A 25 2.43 -9.67 -4.63
N GLY A 26 2.13 -8.42 -4.30
CA GLY A 26 1.18 -8.04 -3.26
C GLY A 26 -0.17 -7.60 -3.83
N PRO A 27 -1.15 -7.34 -2.96
CA PRO A 27 -2.48 -6.86 -3.35
C PRO A 27 -2.42 -5.57 -4.17
N ALA A 28 -3.41 -5.40 -5.06
CA ALA A 28 -3.71 -4.11 -5.66
C ALA A 28 -4.00 -3.06 -4.58
N LEU A 29 -3.53 -1.83 -4.77
CA LEU A 29 -3.61 -0.75 -3.77
C LEU A 29 -4.79 0.21 -3.94
N ALA A 30 -5.53 0.15 -5.03
CA ALA A 30 -6.77 0.90 -5.22
C ALA A 30 -7.74 0.63 -4.05
N GLY A 31 -8.33 1.69 -3.53
CA GLY A 31 -9.24 1.66 -2.39
C GLY A 31 -8.58 1.27 -1.06
N VAL A 32 -7.24 1.29 -0.93
CA VAL A 32 -6.56 0.88 0.31
C VAL A 32 -7.00 1.72 1.52
N ARG A 33 -7.22 3.03 1.35
CA ARG A 33 -7.75 3.94 2.38
C ARG A 33 -9.21 3.65 2.77
N LYS A 34 -9.96 2.98 1.90
CA LYS A 34 -11.33 2.49 2.19
C LYS A 34 -11.29 1.16 2.94
N ARG A 35 -10.26 0.35 2.74
CA ARG A 35 -10.09 -0.98 3.35
C ARG A 35 -9.58 -0.92 4.79
N ARG A 36 -8.63 -0.03 5.10
CA ARG A 36 -8.05 0.11 6.44
C ARG A 36 -7.78 1.57 6.81
N PRO A 37 -7.83 1.93 8.11
CA PRO A 37 -7.52 3.27 8.57
C PRO A 37 -6.04 3.60 8.35
N GLU A 38 -5.76 4.88 8.12
CA GLU A 38 -4.41 5.35 7.77
C GLU A 38 -3.35 5.02 8.83
N LYS A 39 -3.70 5.10 10.13
CA LYS A 39 -2.82 4.68 11.22
C LYS A 39 -2.36 3.22 11.08
N TRP A 40 -3.26 2.34 10.62
CA TRP A 40 -2.92 0.94 10.39
C TRP A 40 -2.02 0.79 9.16
N LEU A 41 -2.29 1.55 8.09
CA LEU A 41 -1.46 1.55 6.88
C LEU A 41 -0.03 2.04 7.17
N HIS A 42 0.12 3.06 8.02
CA HIS A 42 1.44 3.51 8.50
C HIS A 42 2.17 2.39 9.24
N ALA A 43 1.50 1.70 10.16
CA ALA A 43 2.10 0.59 10.90
C ALA A 43 2.48 -0.58 9.98
N TRP A 44 1.63 -0.89 9.00
CA TRP A 44 1.84 -1.94 8.02
C TRP A 44 3.06 -1.70 7.14
N VAL A 45 3.17 -0.50 6.55
CA VAL A 45 4.31 -0.15 5.70
C VAL A 45 5.61 -0.10 6.50
N LYS A 46 5.56 0.34 7.76
CA LYS A 46 6.75 0.35 8.63
C LYS A 46 7.21 -1.04 9.02
N ASN A 47 6.29 -1.93 9.40
CA ASN A 47 6.61 -3.29 9.81
C ASN A 47 5.36 -4.19 9.78
N SER A 48 5.07 -4.76 8.62
CA SER A 48 3.95 -5.70 8.43
C SER A 48 4.11 -6.96 9.28
N SER A 49 5.32 -7.50 9.39
CA SER A 49 5.63 -8.70 10.17
C SER A 49 5.28 -8.54 11.66
N LYS A 50 5.43 -7.34 12.23
CA LYS A 50 5.03 -7.05 13.61
C LYS A 50 3.52 -7.11 13.80
N LEU A 51 2.74 -6.66 12.82
CA LEU A 51 1.28 -6.77 12.88
C LEU A 51 0.82 -8.22 12.77
N VAL A 52 1.44 -8.99 11.86
CA VAL A 52 1.21 -10.44 11.75
C VAL A 52 1.55 -11.14 13.07
N ALA A 53 2.71 -10.85 13.64
CA ALA A 53 3.15 -11.45 14.92
C ALA A 53 2.29 -11.02 16.12
N SER A 54 1.69 -9.83 16.09
CA SER A 54 0.75 -9.39 17.13
C SER A 54 -0.62 -10.08 17.05
N GLY A 55 -0.88 -10.84 15.99
CA GLY A 55 -2.16 -11.50 15.76
C GLY A 55 -3.25 -10.60 15.16
N ASP A 56 -2.89 -9.51 14.46
CA ASP A 56 -3.90 -8.73 13.72
C ASP A 56 -4.53 -9.63 12.65
N GLU A 57 -5.84 -9.87 12.76
CA GLU A 57 -6.54 -10.87 11.94
C GLU A 57 -6.44 -10.57 10.43
N TYR A 58 -6.46 -9.29 10.06
CA TYR A 58 -6.39 -8.88 8.67
C TYR A 58 -4.94 -8.94 8.15
N ALA A 59 -3.95 -8.62 9.00
CA ALA A 59 -2.54 -8.83 8.71
C ALA A 59 -2.27 -10.32 8.43
N LEU A 60 -2.74 -11.20 9.31
CA LEU A 60 -2.66 -12.65 9.16
C LEU A 60 -3.36 -13.13 7.87
N LYS A 61 -4.57 -12.61 7.59
CA LYS A 61 -5.30 -12.96 6.38
C LYS A 61 -4.53 -12.60 5.11
N ILE A 62 -3.96 -11.39 5.04
CA ILE A 62 -3.10 -11.00 3.90
C ILE A 62 -1.88 -11.93 3.84
N TYR A 63 -1.23 -12.18 4.97
CA TYR A 63 -0.04 -13.01 5.01
C TYR A 63 -0.30 -14.44 4.48
N GLU A 64 -1.39 -15.08 4.89
CA GLU A 64 -1.79 -16.39 4.38
C GLU A 64 -2.25 -16.35 2.92
N GLN A 65 -2.98 -15.30 2.50
CA GLN A 65 -3.50 -15.16 1.14
C GLN A 65 -2.40 -14.97 0.08
N TYR A 66 -1.28 -14.36 0.47
CA TYR A 66 -0.16 -14.06 -0.42
C TYR A 66 1.04 -14.99 -0.13
N ASP A 67 0.79 -16.29 0.03
CA ASP A 67 1.79 -17.36 0.18
C ASP A 67 2.87 -17.08 1.22
N LYS A 68 2.49 -16.42 2.33
CA LYS A 68 3.39 -16.09 3.43
C LYS A 68 4.59 -15.23 2.98
N GLN A 69 4.42 -14.49 1.88
CA GLN A 69 5.38 -13.51 1.41
C GLN A 69 5.48 -12.36 2.43
N GLN A 70 6.71 -12.06 2.83
CA GLN A 70 7.00 -11.00 3.79
C GLN A 70 7.21 -9.69 3.05
N MET A 71 6.40 -8.67 3.36
CA MET A 71 6.65 -7.31 2.88
C MET A 71 7.83 -6.72 3.68
N PRO A 72 8.86 -6.16 3.02
CA PRO A 72 9.97 -5.51 3.70
C PRO A 72 9.51 -4.44 4.68
N SER A 73 10.30 -4.20 5.73
CA SER A 73 10.07 -3.06 6.63
C SER A 73 10.73 -1.82 6.04
N TYR A 74 10.00 -0.70 6.02
CA TYR A 74 10.49 0.55 5.45
C TYR A 74 10.68 1.61 6.53
N ASN A 75 11.84 2.29 6.53
CA ASN A 75 12.12 3.42 7.41
C ASN A 75 11.60 4.73 6.80
N LEU A 76 10.29 4.79 6.59
CA LEU A 76 9.59 5.98 6.08
C LEU A 76 8.85 6.68 7.22
N SER A 77 8.84 8.00 7.19
CA SER A 77 8.00 8.82 8.06
C SER A 77 6.52 8.63 7.75
N ASN A 78 5.64 8.99 8.69
CA ASN A 78 4.19 8.93 8.43
C ASN A 78 3.80 9.83 7.25
N GLU A 79 4.45 10.98 7.11
CA GLU A 79 4.21 11.93 6.02
C GLU A 79 4.58 11.30 4.66
N GLU A 80 5.76 10.67 4.55
CA GLU A 80 6.16 9.98 3.32
C GLU A 80 5.18 8.85 2.96
N ILE A 81 4.71 8.08 3.95
CA ILE A 81 3.71 7.03 3.71
C ILE A 81 2.37 7.65 3.27
N SER A 82 1.93 8.74 3.89
CA SER A 82 0.72 9.46 3.47
C SER A 82 0.84 10.02 2.05
N GLN A 83 2.02 10.51 1.65
CA GLN A 83 2.27 10.94 0.27
C GLN A 83 2.21 9.78 -0.73
N ILE A 84 2.70 8.60 -0.38
CA ILE A 84 2.53 7.38 -1.19
C ILE A 84 1.04 7.05 -1.33
N LEU A 85 0.28 7.10 -0.24
CA LEU A 85 -1.16 6.82 -0.26
C LEU A 85 -1.94 7.85 -1.11
N ASP A 86 -1.60 9.14 -0.99
CA ASP A 86 -2.14 10.22 -1.83
C ASP A 86 -1.87 9.95 -3.32
N TYR A 87 -0.66 9.50 -3.66
CA TYR A 87 -0.31 9.10 -5.02
C TYR A 87 -1.16 7.91 -5.49
N VAL A 88 -1.26 6.84 -4.70
CA VAL A 88 -2.06 5.65 -5.04
C VAL A 88 -3.53 6.03 -5.31
N GLU A 89 -4.11 6.86 -4.45
CA GLU A 89 -5.49 7.36 -4.60
C GLU A 89 -5.65 8.20 -5.87
N SER A 90 -4.67 9.05 -6.20
CA SER A 90 -4.68 9.80 -7.46
C SER A 90 -4.63 8.90 -8.70
N GLN A 91 -3.87 7.80 -8.64
CA GLN A 91 -3.80 6.84 -9.74
C GLN A 91 -5.06 5.99 -9.85
N GLU A 92 -5.70 5.62 -8.73
CA GLU A 92 -7.02 4.98 -8.73
C GLU A 92 -8.03 5.84 -9.48
N VAL A 93 -8.12 7.13 -9.14
CA VAL A 93 -9.02 8.07 -9.83
C VAL A 93 -8.70 8.16 -11.31
N ARG A 94 -7.41 8.27 -11.68
CA ARG A 94 -6.98 8.31 -13.08
C ARG A 94 -7.38 7.05 -13.85
N TYR A 95 -7.21 5.87 -13.24
CA TYR A 95 -7.59 4.60 -13.86
C TYR A 95 -9.10 4.52 -14.08
N VAL A 96 -9.89 4.88 -13.06
CA VAL A 96 -11.35 4.93 -13.18
C VAL A 96 -11.76 5.86 -14.32
N VAL A 97 -11.26 7.09 -14.36
CA VAL A 97 -11.56 8.06 -15.44
C VAL A 97 -11.15 7.54 -16.83
N SER A 98 -10.03 6.82 -16.93
CA SER A 98 -9.58 6.20 -18.18
C SER A 98 -10.44 5.02 -18.62
N ALA A 99 -11.12 4.33 -17.70
CA ALA A 99 -11.94 3.16 -17.99
C ALA A 99 -13.38 3.50 -18.41
N ILE A 100 -13.79 4.77 -18.29
CA ILE A 100 -15.13 5.27 -18.68
C ILE A 100 -15.14 5.95 -20.06
N ASN A 101 -13.97 6.06 -20.71
CA ASN A 101 -13.81 6.58 -22.07
C ASN A 101 -13.35 5.45 -23.01
#